data_AF-A0A3P1WDN9-F1
#
_entry.id   AF-A0A3P1WDN9-F1
#
_cell.length_a   1.000
_cell.length_b   1.000
_cell.length_c   1.000
_cell.angle_alpha   90.00
_cell.angle_beta   90.00
_cell.angle_gamma   90.00
#
_symmetry.space_group_name_H-M   'P 1'
#
loop_
_entity.id
_entity.type
_entity.pdbx_description
1 polymer ?
#
loop_
_entity_poly.entity_id
_entity_poly.type
_entity_poly.pdbx_seq_one_letter_code
_entity_poly.pdbx_strand_id
1 'polypeptide(L)'
;MAKLPPPQLLAEARKLRAAIRRHRDSTGHDLCWYHPHLWALLPEQAHHLPQVPDWPQFMRGCVAYRASLDTQCPQAPRISHEFTPETDSR
;
A
#
# COMPACT_ATOMS: atom_id res chain seq x y z
N MET A 1 18.21 -10.52 14.22
CA MET A 1 18.27 -9.07 13.94
C MET A 1 19.59 -8.53 14.45
N ALA A 2 20.36 -7.82 13.63
CA ALA A 2 21.55 -7.12 14.12
C ALA A 2 21.12 -6.03 15.11
N LYS A 3 21.77 -5.95 16.28
CA LYS A 3 21.44 -4.95 17.29
C LYS A 3 21.99 -3.59 16.87
N LEU A 4 21.11 -2.70 16.41
CA LEU A 4 21.51 -1.33 16.06
C LEU A 4 21.82 -0.52 17.33
N PRO A 5 22.87 0.32 17.31
CA PRO A 5 23.11 1.28 18.38
C PRO A 5 21.95 2.31 18.45
N PRO A 6 21.66 2.88 19.63
CA PRO A 6 20.47 3.70 19.83
C PRO A 6 20.27 4.85 18.81
N PRO A 7 21.31 5.60 18.39
CA PRO A 7 21.13 6.64 17.38
C PRO A 7 20.72 6.09 16.00
N GLN A 8 21.25 4.93 15.60
CA GLN A 8 20.89 4.29 14.34
C GLN A 8 19.47 3.73 14.39
N LEU A 9 19.09 3.09 15.51
CA LEU A 9 17.72 2.62 15.72
C LEU A 9 16.70 3.78 15.61
N LEU A 10 17.01 4.93 16.23
CA LEU A 10 16.15 6.10 16.16
C LEU A 10 16.06 6.66 14.73
N ALA A 11 17.17 6.65 13.98
CA ALA A 11 17.18 7.07 12.58
C ALA A 11 16.30 6.17 11.70
N GLU A 12 16.42 4.84 11.82
CA GLU A 12 15.59 3.90 11.08
C GLU A 12 14.11 4.01 11.46
N ALA A 13 13.79 4.16 12.75
CA ALA A 13 12.41 4.38 13.20
C ALA A 13 11.79 5.67 12.63
N ARG A 14 12.58 6.74 12.50
CA ARG A 14 12.14 8.00 11.88
C ARG A 14 11.86 7.83 10.39
N LYS A 15 12.73 7.12 9.65
CA LYS A 15 12.53 6.82 8.23
C LYS A 15 11.25 6.02 8.00
N LEU A 16 11.05 4.94 8.76
CA LEU A 16 9.85 4.11 8.67
C LEU A 16 8.57 4.92 8.97
N ARG A 17 8.58 5.73 10.03
CA ARG A 17 7.45 6.59 10.39
C ARG A 17 7.12 7.61 9.29
N ALA A 18 8.13 8.18 8.63
CA ALA A 18 7.92 9.11 7.53
C ALA A 18 7.25 8.41 6.33
N ALA A 19 7.72 7.21 5.98
CA ALA A 19 7.16 6.43 4.88
C ALA A 19 5.71 5.97 5.14
N ILE A 20 5.39 5.51 6.36
CA ILE A 20 4.02 5.16 6.76
C ILE A 20 3.08 6.36 6.64
N ARG A 21 3.52 7.54 7.08
CA ARG A 21 2.72 8.78 6.96
C ARG A 21 2.48 9.16 5.51
N ARG A 22 3.50 9.06 4.65
CA ARG A 22 3.37 9.32 3.22
C ARG A 22 2.32 8.40 2.59
N HIS A 23 2.35 7.10 2.87
CA HIS A 23 1.36 6.16 2.35
C HIS A 23 -0.04 6.40 2.92
N ARG A 24 -0.17 6.72 4.22
CA ARG A 24 -1.47 7.09 4.83
C ARG A 24 -2.11 8.29 4.13
N ASP A 25 -1.30 9.26 3.73
CA ASP A 25 -1.77 10.51 3.12
C ASP A 25 -1.97 10.38 1.59
N SER A 26 -1.72 9.19 1.01
CA SER A 26 -2.00 8.87 -0.39
C SER A 26 -3.50 8.73 -0.68
N THR A 27 -3.88 8.81 -1.97
CA THR A 27 -5.27 8.62 -2.41
C THR A 27 -5.35 7.80 -3.69
N GLY A 28 -6.54 7.27 -4.01
CA GLY A 28 -6.76 6.54 -5.26
C GLY A 28 -5.89 5.27 -5.37
N HIS A 29 -5.20 5.13 -6.50
CA HIS A 29 -4.35 3.96 -6.79
C HIS A 29 -3.12 3.88 -5.88
N ASP A 30 -2.68 5.00 -5.31
CA ASP A 30 -1.56 5.04 -4.36
C ASP A 30 -1.90 4.46 -2.98
N LEU A 31 -3.14 4.03 -2.76
CA LEU A 31 -3.58 3.24 -1.60
C LEU A 31 -3.57 1.72 -1.88
N CYS A 32 -3.12 1.29 -3.05
CA CYS A 32 -3.08 -0.13 -3.41
C CYS A 32 -2.17 -0.93 -2.47
N TRP A 33 -2.33 -2.25 -2.43
CA TRP A 33 -1.63 -3.10 -1.47
C TRP A 33 -0.13 -3.27 -1.75
N TYR A 34 0.35 -2.93 -2.95
CA TYR A 34 1.72 -3.20 -3.38
C TYR A 34 2.62 -1.95 -3.33
N HIS A 35 3.30 -1.76 -2.19
CA HIS A 35 4.26 -0.66 -1.98
C HIS A 35 5.66 -1.20 -1.64
N PRO A 36 6.42 -1.73 -2.61
CA PRO A 36 7.72 -2.36 -2.36
C PRO A 36 8.72 -1.41 -1.69
N HIS A 37 8.69 -0.12 -2.00
CA HIS A 37 9.57 0.88 -1.38
C HIS A 37 9.29 1.12 0.11
N LEU A 38 8.03 1.04 0.55
CA LEU A 38 7.68 1.14 1.97
C LEU A 38 8.23 -0.06 2.73
N TRP A 39 8.01 -1.26 2.20
CA TRP A 39 8.40 -2.51 2.85
C TRP A 39 9.91 -2.76 2.81
N ALA A 40 10.61 -2.26 1.78
CA ALA A 40 12.07 -2.32 1.68
C ALA A 40 12.81 -1.52 2.77
N LEU A 41 12.11 -0.68 3.55
CA LEU A 41 12.69 0.00 4.71
C LEU A 41 12.87 -0.93 5.91
N LEU A 42 12.23 -2.09 5.90
CA LEU A 42 12.40 -3.08 6.96
C LEU A 42 13.73 -3.84 6.76
N PRO A 43 14.51 -4.05 7.82
CA PRO A 43 15.80 -4.74 7.73
C PRO A 43 15.66 -6.25 7.47
N GLU A 44 14.47 -6.82 7.70
CA GLU A 44 14.17 -8.20 7.37
C GLU A 44 13.97 -8.37 5.87
N GLN A 45 14.71 -9.30 5.27
CA GLN A 45 14.43 -9.73 3.90
C GLN A 45 13.14 -10.55 3.90
N ALA A 46 12.09 -10.01 3.31
CA ALA A 46 10.90 -10.77 2.97
C ALA A 46 11.23 -11.67 1.76
N HIS A 47 11.55 -12.94 2.02
CA HIS A 47 11.86 -13.92 0.97
C HIS A 47 10.61 -14.44 0.24
N HIS A 48 9.42 -13.98 0.62
CA HIS A 48 8.17 -14.42 0.01
C HIS A 48 7.87 -13.58 -1.22
N LEU A 49 7.89 -14.22 -2.39
CA LEU A 49 7.36 -13.62 -3.61
C LEU A 49 5.86 -13.36 -3.44
N PRO A 50 5.34 -12.22 -3.95
CA PRO A 50 3.91 -11.98 -3.93
C PRO A 50 3.21 -13.05 -4.77
N GLN A 51 2.20 -13.69 -4.18
CA GLN A 51 1.29 -14.55 -4.94
C GLN A 51 0.32 -13.65 -5.69
N VAL A 52 0.46 -13.61 -7.01
CA VAL A 52 -0.43 -12.85 -7.88
C VAL A 52 -1.56 -13.79 -8.32
N PRO A 53 -2.81 -13.53 -7.92
CA PRO A 53 -3.93 -14.36 -8.36
C PRO A 53 -4.17 -14.20 -9.86
N ASP A 54 -4.67 -15.26 -10.49
CA ASP A 54 -5.18 -15.18 -11.86
C ASP A 54 -6.28 -14.12 -11.97
N TRP A 55 -6.41 -13.56 -13.17
CA TRP A 55 -7.32 -12.45 -13.44
C TRP A 55 -8.76 -12.66 -12.92
N PRO A 56 -9.43 -13.81 -13.15
CA PRO A 56 -10.79 -14.00 -12.67
C PRO A 56 -10.90 -14.00 -11.14
N GLN A 57 -9.91 -14.55 -10.43
CA GLN A 57 -9.83 -14.61 -8.97
C GLN A 57 -9.62 -13.21 -8.42
N PHE A 58 -8.72 -12.44 -9.02
CA PHE A 58 -8.45 -11.04 -8.66
C PHE A 58 -9.72 -10.19 -8.77
N MET A 59 -10.39 -10.23 -9.92
CA MET A 59 -11.59 -9.41 -10.17
C MET A 59 -12.74 -9.72 -9.22
N ARG A 60 -12.93 -10.99 -8.83
CA ARG A 60 -13.92 -11.35 -7.80
C ARG A 60 -13.63 -10.66 -6.46
N GLY A 61 -12.35 -10.60 -6.06
CA GLY A 61 -11.91 -9.87 -4.87
C GLY A 61 -12.17 -8.37 -4.98
N CYS A 62 -11.86 -7.75 -6.12
CA CYS A 62 -12.13 -6.33 -6.36
C CYS A 62 -13.62 -5.99 -6.24
N VAL A 63 -14.49 -6.81 -6.82
CA VAL A 63 -15.95 -6.62 -6.73
C VAL A 63 -16.42 -6.76 -5.27
N ALA A 64 -15.96 -7.79 -4.56
CA ALA A 64 -16.33 -8.00 -3.15
C ALA A 64 -15.87 -6.84 -2.25
N TYR A 65 -14.63 -6.38 -2.43
CA TYR A 65 -14.10 -5.22 -1.71
C TYR A 65 -14.91 -3.96 -2.01
N ARG A 66 -15.17 -3.64 -3.28
CA ARG A 66 -15.99 -2.49 -3.65
C ARG A 66 -17.39 -2.56 -3.02
N ALA A 67 -18.06 -3.71 -3.06
CA ALA A 67 -19.38 -3.88 -2.45
C ALA A 67 -19.34 -3.64 -0.92
N SER A 68 -18.28 -4.09 -0.25
CA SER A 68 -18.13 -3.90 1.20
C SER A 68 -18.07 -2.43 1.62
N LEU A 69 -17.58 -1.53 0.76
CA LEU A 69 -17.49 -0.10 1.03
C LEU A 69 -18.86 0.58 1.09
N ASP A 70 -19.90 0.01 0.49
CA ASP A 70 -21.25 0.56 0.62
C ASP A 70 -21.78 0.42 2.06
N THR A 71 -21.36 -0.63 2.77
CA THR A 71 -21.68 -0.83 4.20
C THR A 71 -20.69 -0.12 5.12
N GLN A 72 -19.38 -0.21 4.84
CA GLN A 72 -18.34 0.33 5.71
C GLN A 72 -18.20 1.85 5.61
N CYS A 73 -18.47 2.42 4.43
CA CYS A 73 -18.31 3.85 4.14
C CYS A 73 -19.53 4.41 3.40
N PRO A 74 -20.75 4.34 3.99
CA PRO A 74 -21.98 4.72 3.30
C PRO A 74 -22.01 6.21 2.94
N GLN A 75 -21.27 7.06 3.65
CA GLN A 75 -21.22 8.51 3.43
C GLN A 75 -20.07 8.98 2.52
N ALA A 76 -19.19 8.09 2.08
CA ALA A 76 -18.07 8.47 1.22
C ALA A 76 -18.59 8.96 -0.15
N PRO A 77 -18.01 10.00 -0.77
CA PRO A 77 -18.42 10.42 -2.10
C PRO A 77 -18.13 9.31 -3.13
N ARG A 78 -19.08 9.08 -4.04
CA ARG A 78 -18.90 8.18 -5.18
C ARG A 78 -18.45 9.00 -6.37
N ILE A 79 -17.31 8.63 -6.94
CA ILE A 79 -16.72 9.30 -8.10
C ILE A 79 -16.77 8.37 -9.31
N SER A 80 -16.87 8.95 -10.50
CA SER A 80 -16.93 8.21 -11.78
C SER A 80 -15.66 8.40 -12.63
N HIS A 81 -14.56 8.86 -12.01
CA HIS A 81 -13.28 9.00 -12.71
C HIS A 81 -12.71 7.61 -13.03
N GLU A 82 -12.45 7.35 -14.30
CA GLU A 82 -11.78 6.13 -14.74
C GLU A 82 -10.27 6.21 -14.44
N PHE A 83 -9.63 5.04 -14.37
CA PHE A 83 -8.17 4.98 -14.32
C PHE A 83 -7.60 5.37 -15.68
N THR A 84 -6.93 6.52 -15.73
CA THR A 84 -6.15 6.96 -16.89
C THR A 84 -4.67 6.68 -16.63
N PRO A 85 -4.01 5.75 -17.36
CA PRO A 85 -2.60 5.41 -17.14
C PRO A 85 -1.61 6.53 -17.52
N GLU A 86 -2.09 7.67 -18.04
CA GLU A 86 -1.26 8.82 -18.38
C GLU A 86 -1.00 9.68 -17.15
N THR A 87 -0.04 9.26 -16.31
CA THR A 87 0.96 10.05 -15.57
C THR A 87 1.61 9.16 -14.51
N ASP A 88 2.32 8.10 -14.91
CA ASP A 88 3.17 7.34 -13.97
C ASP A 88 4.50 6.92 -14.62
N SER A 89 5.17 7.91 -15.22
CA SER A 89 6.57 7.86 -15.63
C SER A 89 7.45 8.65 -14.65
N ARG A 90 7.38 8.30 -13.36
CA ARG A 90 8.32 8.81 -12.33
C ARG A 90 8.83 7.71 -11.42
#